data_AF-A0A968BUI2-F1
#
_entry.id   AF-A0A968BUI2-F1
#
_cell.length_a   1.000
_cell.length_b   1.000
_cell.length_c   1.000
_cell.angle_alpha   90.00
_cell.angle_beta   90.00
_cell.angle_gamma   90.00
#
_symmetry.space_group_name_H-M   'P 1'
#
loop_
_entity.id
_entity.type
_entity.pdbx_description
1 polymer ?
#
loop_
_entity_poly.entity_id
_entity_poly.type
_entity_poly.pdbx_seq_one_letter_code
_entity_poly.pdbx_strand_id
1 'polypeptide(L)'
;FTNDHHAVLVCHPDRRDLAEPMLTWAEARWAQDGDTGKALAIEVSASNPFLERLLASHGYAKPEEHYIRREKPLENSRAESVNLPGGFYVKPIETPAELVAFHRAVEAVFRFQDSVEVYRVLQQAPSYVPELDLILLSPEGQIASFCTVWLDRENNVAEFEPVGTVPVFRQRGLGTALLVKASNRLREAGCRTATVYSWSESTAANRLYVGAGLEVRDKALRLAMAGELSTPGSPASLFRTISTDSGASTMVSEDLIKIVEQGFALRLDGIHGAAHWARVRNNGLRLAEHTGANPKVVELFAFLHDSQRLNDGHDPRHGARAAQFAASLRSSHLDLSDGDFERLRFACEFHTDGLIEADVTVQTCWDADRLDLGRIGIKPDPRRLCTYAAREPATIEWALAQSRR
;
A
#
# COMPACT_ATOMS: atom_id res chain seq x y z
N PHE A 1 -6.63 -8.87 7.82
CA PHE A 1 -5.16 -9.01 7.91
C PHE A 1 -4.67 -9.57 6.60
N THR A 2 -4.04 -8.72 5.78
CA THR A 2 -3.32 -9.15 4.59
C THR A 2 -2.20 -10.10 5.03
N ASN A 3 -1.90 -11.12 4.22
CA ASN A 3 -0.74 -11.99 4.40
C ASN A 3 0.54 -11.17 4.22
N ASP A 4 0.90 -10.38 5.22
CA ASP A 4 2.23 -9.80 5.30
C ASP A 4 3.13 -10.97 5.69
N HIS A 5 3.94 -11.44 4.74
CA HIS A 5 4.85 -12.58 4.91
C HIS A 5 6.04 -12.19 5.80
N HIS A 6 5.73 -11.94 7.06
CA HIS A 6 6.66 -11.47 8.06
C HIS A 6 6.57 -12.32 9.33
N ALA A 7 7.70 -12.48 10.00
CA ALA A 7 7.77 -13.06 11.32
C ALA A 7 8.61 -12.17 12.25
N VAL A 8 8.31 -12.25 13.55
CA VAL A 8 9.07 -11.60 14.62
C VAL A 8 9.61 -12.69 15.52
N LEU A 9 10.93 -12.71 15.73
CA LEU A 9 11.59 -13.68 16.59
C LEU A 9 11.89 -13.05 17.95
N VAL A 10 11.26 -13.55 19.00
CA VAL A 10 11.49 -13.09 20.38
C VAL A 10 11.92 -14.28 21.24
N CYS A 11 13.11 -14.18 21.84
CA CYS A 11 13.60 -15.14 22.82
C CYS A 11 14.03 -14.42 24.10
N HIS A 12 14.01 -15.13 25.22
CA HIS A 12 14.54 -14.60 26.48
C HIS A 12 16.03 -14.25 26.31
N PRO A 13 16.54 -13.15 26.91
CA PRO A 13 17.94 -12.73 26.75
C PRO A 13 18.99 -13.81 27.08
N ASP A 14 18.67 -14.68 28.04
CA ASP A 14 19.54 -15.81 28.46
C ASP A 14 19.35 -17.08 27.60
N ARG A 15 18.40 -17.07 26.66
CA ARG A 15 18.06 -18.20 25.78
C ARG A 15 18.24 -17.87 24.30
N ARG A 16 19.30 -17.12 23.98
CA ARG A 16 19.68 -16.80 22.60
C ARG A 16 19.95 -18.04 21.75
N ASP A 17 20.26 -19.17 22.38
CA ASP A 17 20.38 -20.49 21.73
C ASP A 17 19.10 -20.90 20.99
N LEU A 18 17.93 -20.35 21.36
CA LEU A 18 16.66 -20.66 20.72
C LEU A 18 16.43 -19.89 19.40
N ALA A 19 17.12 -18.77 19.18
CA ALA A 19 16.87 -17.91 18.02
C ALA A 19 17.12 -18.63 16.69
N GLU A 20 18.16 -19.46 16.63
CA GLU A 20 18.51 -20.27 15.46
C GLU A 20 17.44 -21.34 15.17
N PRO A 21 17.06 -22.24 16.12
CA PRO A 21 15.93 -23.16 15.92
C PRO A 21 14.62 -22.46 15.50
N MET A 22 14.33 -21.28 16.06
CA MET A 22 13.14 -20.52 15.69
C MET A 22 13.21 -20.02 14.24
N LEU A 23 14.37 -19.51 13.81
CA LEU A 23 14.60 -19.08 12.44
C LEU A 23 14.49 -20.25 11.47
N THR A 24 15.17 -21.37 11.74
CA THR A 24 15.09 -22.58 10.92
C THR A 24 13.65 -23.10 10.80
N TRP A 25 12.88 -23.07 11.89
CA TRP A 25 11.48 -23.44 11.84
C TRP A 25 10.66 -22.49 10.97
N ALA A 26 10.88 -21.18 11.08
CA ALA A 26 10.17 -20.18 10.27
C ALA A 26 10.49 -20.34 8.78
N GLU A 27 11.76 -20.54 8.42
CA GLU A 27 12.22 -20.83 7.05
C GLU A 27 11.59 -22.13 6.51
N ALA A 28 11.60 -23.20 7.30
CA ALA A 28 11.03 -24.48 6.91
C ALA A 28 9.51 -24.42 6.73
N ARG A 29 8.81 -23.71 7.63
CA ARG A 29 7.37 -23.49 7.53
C ARG A 29 7.04 -22.69 6.28
N TRP A 30 7.86 -21.68 5.97
CA TRP A 30 7.74 -20.87 4.77
C TRP A 30 7.92 -21.68 3.49
N ALA A 31 8.97 -22.50 3.41
CA ALA A 31 9.23 -23.37 2.26
C ALA A 31 8.10 -24.38 1.98
N GLN A 32 7.35 -24.78 3.02
CA GLN A 32 6.20 -25.68 2.88
C GLN A 32 4.95 -25.01 2.31
N ASP A 33 4.80 -23.70 2.44
CA ASP A 33 3.64 -22.96 1.93
C ASP A 33 3.70 -22.73 0.40
N GLY A 34 4.76 -23.20 -0.28
CA GLY A 34 4.96 -23.12 -1.72
C GLY A 34 5.59 -21.80 -2.18
N ASP A 35 5.96 -21.71 -3.46
CA ASP A 35 6.46 -20.45 -4.05
C ASP A 35 5.33 -19.42 -4.10
N THR A 36 5.33 -18.50 -3.13
CA THR A 36 4.36 -17.40 -3.06
C THR A 36 4.85 -16.17 -3.83
N GLY A 37 6.00 -16.24 -4.52
CA GLY A 37 6.63 -15.11 -5.19
C GLY A 37 7.11 -14.00 -4.24
N LYS A 38 7.10 -14.24 -2.92
CA LYS A 38 7.52 -13.28 -1.89
C LYS A 38 8.55 -13.93 -0.97
N ALA A 39 9.50 -13.15 -0.49
CA ALA A 39 10.48 -13.61 0.48
C ALA A 39 9.88 -13.59 1.90
N LEU A 40 10.31 -14.53 2.76
CA LEU A 40 10.07 -14.43 4.20
C LEU A 40 10.82 -13.21 4.73
N ALA A 41 10.10 -12.25 5.32
CA ALA A 41 10.71 -11.12 6.01
C ALA A 41 10.78 -11.38 7.52
N ILE A 42 11.91 -11.08 8.15
CA ILE A 42 12.05 -11.09 9.61
C ILE A 42 12.20 -9.64 10.09
N GLU A 43 11.30 -9.21 10.97
CA GLU A 43 11.38 -7.88 11.57
C GLU A 43 12.30 -7.89 12.79
N VAL A 44 13.27 -6.97 12.80
CA VAL A 44 14.31 -6.86 13.81
C VAL A 44 14.55 -5.40 14.16
N SER A 45 14.66 -5.12 15.46
CA SER A 45 15.18 -3.84 15.95
C SER A 45 16.67 -3.71 15.66
N ALA A 46 17.11 -2.56 15.15
CA ALA A 46 18.52 -2.26 14.92
C ALA A 46 19.37 -2.28 16.20
N SER A 47 18.72 -2.13 17.37
CA SER A 47 19.35 -2.31 18.67
C SER A 47 19.61 -3.77 19.07
N ASN A 48 19.19 -4.75 18.24
CA ASN A 48 19.45 -6.17 18.42
C ASN A 48 20.48 -6.72 17.40
N PRO A 49 21.79 -6.41 17.57
CA PRO A 49 22.82 -6.81 16.62
C PRO A 49 23.10 -8.32 16.65
N PHE A 50 22.61 -9.05 17.66
CA PHE A 50 22.70 -10.51 17.69
C PHE A 50 21.80 -11.12 16.62
N LEU A 51 20.51 -10.73 16.60
CA LEU A 51 19.56 -11.27 15.64
C LEU A 51 19.87 -10.82 14.21
N GLU A 52 20.34 -9.58 14.03
CA GLU A 52 20.83 -9.12 12.72
C GLU A 52 21.97 -9.99 12.18
N ARG A 53 22.95 -10.35 13.02
CA ARG A 53 24.09 -11.20 12.60
C ARG A 53 23.66 -12.62 12.30
N LEU A 54 22.74 -13.17 13.11
CA LEU A 54 22.16 -14.49 12.88
C LEU A 54 21.47 -14.52 11.50
N LEU A 55 20.57 -13.57 11.25
CA LEU A 55 19.90 -13.45 9.96
C LEU A 55 20.90 -13.29 8.81
N ALA A 56 21.92 -12.43 8.96
CA ALA A 56 22.96 -12.27 7.95
C ALA A 56 23.73 -13.58 7.68
N SER A 57 23.96 -14.42 8.69
CA SER A 57 24.60 -15.73 8.51
C SER A 57 23.74 -16.76 7.76
N HIS A 58 22.41 -16.58 7.81
CA HIS A 58 21.45 -17.34 7.00
C HIS A 58 21.30 -16.77 5.58
N GLY A 59 21.93 -15.63 5.30
CA GLY A 59 21.86 -14.97 4.01
C GLY A 59 20.89 -13.81 3.97
N TYR A 60 20.20 -13.44 5.05
CA TYR A 60 19.33 -12.27 5.04
C TYR A 60 20.11 -10.96 4.90
N ALA A 61 19.60 -10.01 4.12
CA ALA A 61 20.18 -8.67 4.02
C ALA A 61 19.23 -7.57 4.52
N LYS A 62 19.84 -6.42 4.83
CA LYS A 62 19.13 -5.25 5.35
C LYS A 62 18.43 -4.50 4.22
N PRO A 63 17.21 -4.00 4.44
CA PRO A 63 16.54 -3.12 3.49
C PRO A 63 17.14 -1.71 3.53
N GLU A 64 16.97 -0.95 2.44
CA GLU A 64 17.27 0.49 2.42
C GLU A 64 16.25 1.27 3.26
N GLU A 65 14.97 0.93 3.10
CA GLU A 65 13.85 1.54 3.79
C GLU A 65 13.50 0.79 5.09
N HIS A 66 13.01 1.53 6.09
CA HIS A 66 12.74 0.97 7.42
C HIS A 66 11.72 1.81 8.19
N TYR A 67 11.17 1.25 9.28
CA TYR A 67 10.43 2.05 10.24
C TYR A 67 11.38 2.72 11.22
N ILE A 68 11.11 3.98 11.52
CA ILE A 68 11.82 4.75 12.54
C ILE A 68 10.96 4.76 13.79
N ARG A 69 11.47 4.19 14.90
CA ARG A 69 10.86 4.32 16.22
C ARG A 69 11.32 5.62 16.85
N ARG A 70 10.37 6.47 17.20
CA ARG A 70 10.64 7.69 17.97
C ARG A 70 9.99 7.63 19.33
N GLU A 71 10.60 8.34 20.26
CA GLU A 71 10.11 8.45 21.62
C GLU A 71 10.17 9.89 22.11
N LYS A 72 9.24 10.24 22.99
CA LYS A 72 9.23 11.48 23.74
C LYS A 72 9.14 11.16 25.23
N PRO A 73 10.21 11.39 26.01
CA PRO A 73 10.15 11.31 27.46
C PRO A 73 9.13 12.33 28.00
N LEU A 74 8.21 11.87 28.83
CA LEU A 74 7.16 12.68 29.45
C LEU A 74 7.34 12.77 30.96
N GLU A 75 7.87 11.72 31.59
CA GLU A 75 8.16 11.70 33.02
C GLU A 75 9.06 12.89 33.43
N ASN A 76 8.74 13.50 34.57
CA ASN A 76 9.51 14.63 35.13
C ASN A 76 9.68 15.83 34.18
N SER A 77 8.86 15.94 33.13
CA SER A 77 8.86 17.06 32.19
C SER A 77 7.67 17.99 32.41
N ARG A 78 7.83 19.27 32.06
CA ARG A 78 6.75 20.26 32.19
C ARG A 78 5.79 20.20 31.01
N ALA A 79 4.54 20.59 31.25
CA ALA A 79 3.56 20.78 30.19
C ALA A 79 4.06 21.80 29.16
N GLU A 80 3.87 21.49 27.89
CA GLU A 80 4.30 22.31 26.75
C GLU A 80 3.17 23.25 26.31
N SER A 81 3.53 24.44 25.82
CA SER A 81 2.56 25.38 25.25
C SER A 81 1.96 24.83 23.95
N VAL A 82 0.63 24.79 23.87
CA VAL A 82 -0.08 24.34 22.67
C VAL A 82 -0.35 25.54 21.76
N ASN A 83 0.36 25.61 20.63
CA ASN A 83 0.17 26.65 19.62
C ASN A 83 -0.90 26.24 18.62
N LEU A 84 -2.15 26.63 18.87
CA LEU A 84 -3.29 26.30 18.02
C LEU A 84 -3.86 27.56 17.37
N PRO A 85 -4.07 27.61 16.03
CA PRO A 85 -4.70 28.75 15.38
C PRO A 85 -6.11 29.02 15.92
N GLY A 86 -6.51 30.28 15.95
CA GLY A 86 -7.83 30.69 16.47
C GLY A 86 -8.99 29.95 15.80
N GLY A 87 -9.97 29.54 16.61
CA GLY A 87 -11.17 28.83 16.16
C GLY A 87 -11.01 27.32 15.98
N PHE A 88 -9.80 26.79 15.96
CA PHE A 88 -9.57 25.34 16.05
C PHE A 88 -9.62 24.90 17.52
N TYR A 89 -10.09 23.68 17.77
CA TYR A 89 -10.08 23.09 19.11
C TYR A 89 -9.92 21.57 19.08
N VAL A 90 -9.48 20.99 20.20
CA VAL A 90 -9.22 19.54 20.34
C VAL A 90 -10.18 18.95 21.37
N LYS A 91 -10.79 17.81 21.05
CA LYS A 91 -11.65 17.03 21.96
C LYS A 91 -11.51 15.52 21.70
N PRO A 92 -11.88 14.64 22.64
CA PRO A 92 -12.05 13.23 22.33
C PRO A 92 -13.24 13.00 21.38
N ILE A 93 -13.29 11.84 20.73
CA ILE A 93 -14.48 11.38 20.00
C ILE A 93 -15.56 10.99 21.01
N GLU A 94 -16.77 11.54 20.90
CA GLU A 94 -17.86 11.32 21.87
C GLU A 94 -19.12 10.75 21.22
N THR A 95 -19.30 10.94 19.91
CA THR A 95 -20.54 10.57 19.21
C THR A 95 -20.29 9.61 18.03
N PRO A 96 -21.29 8.77 17.67
CA PRO A 96 -21.19 7.94 16.46
C PRO A 96 -20.98 8.74 15.17
N ALA A 97 -21.53 9.95 15.08
CA ALA A 97 -21.35 10.82 13.92
C ALA A 97 -19.91 11.32 13.80
N GLU A 98 -19.27 11.68 14.92
CA GLU A 98 -17.85 12.03 14.96
C GLU A 98 -16.97 10.84 14.61
N LEU A 99 -17.31 9.63 15.07
CA LEU A 99 -16.59 8.42 14.70
C LEU A 99 -16.63 8.19 13.18
N VAL A 100 -17.82 8.29 12.56
CA VAL A 100 -17.94 8.20 11.09
C VAL A 100 -17.11 9.29 10.39
N ALA A 101 -17.11 10.51 10.90
CA ALA A 101 -16.30 11.60 10.35
C ALA A 101 -14.79 11.34 10.54
N PHE A 102 -14.38 10.75 11.66
CA PHE A 102 -13.01 10.35 11.94
C PHE A 102 -12.54 9.30 10.94
N HIS A 103 -13.34 8.26 10.68
CA HIS A 103 -13.01 7.26 9.66
C HIS A 103 -12.83 7.87 8.26
N ARG A 104 -13.68 8.84 7.87
CA ARG A 104 -13.49 9.59 6.61
C ARG A 104 -12.21 10.42 6.62
N ALA A 105 -11.82 10.97 7.76
CA ALA A 105 -10.56 11.70 7.91
C ALA A 105 -9.36 10.76 7.81
N VAL A 106 -9.41 9.58 8.44
CA VAL A 106 -8.41 8.51 8.32
C VAL A 106 -8.26 8.09 6.86
N GLU A 107 -9.37 7.81 6.17
CA GLU A 107 -9.38 7.50 4.74
C GLU A 107 -8.76 8.63 3.89
N ALA A 108 -9.09 9.88 4.18
CA ALA A 108 -8.52 11.03 3.47
C ALA A 108 -7.00 11.19 3.68
N VAL A 109 -6.47 10.75 4.83
CA VAL A 109 -5.05 10.84 5.17
C VAL A 109 -4.25 9.65 4.68
N PHE A 110 -4.68 8.42 5.00
CA PHE A 110 -3.94 7.19 4.73
C PHE A 110 -4.40 6.44 3.50
N ARG A 111 -5.54 6.84 2.90
CA ARG A 111 -6.16 6.13 1.76
C ARG A 111 -6.45 4.65 2.12
N PHE A 112 -6.75 4.43 3.38
CA PHE A 112 -7.15 3.15 3.97
C PHE A 112 -8.21 3.45 5.04
N GLN A 113 -9.18 2.55 5.19
CA GLN A 113 -10.23 2.69 6.19
C GLN A 113 -10.61 1.31 6.75
N ASP A 114 -10.35 1.12 8.05
CA ASP A 114 -10.99 0.05 8.81
C ASP A 114 -12.49 0.33 9.00
N SER A 115 -13.30 -0.72 9.08
CA SER A 115 -14.74 -0.55 9.26
C SER A 115 -15.07 -0.05 10.67
N VAL A 116 -16.27 0.54 10.83
CA VAL A 116 -16.76 0.96 12.15
C VAL A 116 -16.84 -0.23 13.11
N GLU A 117 -17.13 -1.43 12.60
CA GLU A 117 -17.13 -2.68 13.36
C GLU A 117 -15.74 -3.05 13.86
N VAL A 118 -14.70 -2.93 13.02
CA VAL A 118 -13.31 -3.14 13.44
C VAL A 118 -12.95 -2.14 14.54
N TYR A 119 -13.33 -0.87 14.39
CA TYR A 119 -13.07 0.14 15.41
C TYR A 119 -13.71 -0.20 16.75
N ARG A 120 -14.96 -0.69 16.76
CA ARG A 120 -15.62 -1.13 18.00
C ARG A 120 -14.89 -2.27 18.69
N VAL A 121 -14.25 -3.16 17.94
CA VAL A 121 -13.41 -4.22 18.52
C VAL A 121 -12.14 -3.61 19.11
N LEU A 122 -11.50 -2.69 18.39
CA LEU A 122 -10.30 -1.97 18.86
C LEU A 122 -10.57 -1.17 20.15
N GLN A 123 -11.76 -0.58 20.30
CA GLN A 123 -12.18 0.14 21.51
C GLN A 123 -12.32 -0.76 22.76
N GLN A 124 -12.31 -2.09 22.60
CA GLN A 124 -12.31 -3.05 23.70
C GLN A 124 -10.89 -3.39 24.18
N ALA A 125 -9.85 -2.92 23.51
CA ALA A 125 -8.47 -3.17 23.90
C ALA A 125 -8.16 -2.55 25.28
N PRO A 126 -7.43 -3.23 26.18
CA PRO A 126 -7.07 -2.68 27.49
C PRO A 126 -6.28 -1.37 27.45
N SER A 127 -5.56 -1.14 26.34
CA SER A 127 -4.79 0.08 26.10
C SER A 127 -5.62 1.23 25.52
N TYR A 128 -6.88 0.99 25.13
CA TYR A 128 -7.75 2.04 24.62
C TYR A 128 -8.28 2.92 25.75
N VAL A 129 -8.09 4.23 25.61
CA VAL A 129 -8.56 5.24 26.58
C VAL A 129 -9.42 6.27 25.83
N PRO A 130 -10.76 6.29 26.05
CA PRO A 130 -11.66 7.19 25.30
C PRO A 130 -11.24 8.66 25.33
N GLU A 131 -10.71 9.13 26.47
CA GLU A 131 -10.27 10.52 26.65
C GLU A 131 -9.01 10.87 25.86
N LEU A 132 -8.32 9.87 25.30
CA LEU A 132 -7.13 10.03 24.46
C LEU A 132 -7.37 9.66 22.99
N ASP A 133 -8.62 9.38 22.59
CA ASP A 133 -8.98 9.23 21.19
C ASP A 133 -9.36 10.58 20.58
N LEU A 134 -8.35 11.34 20.14
CA LEU A 134 -8.46 12.79 19.96
C LEU A 134 -8.71 13.20 18.51
N ILE A 135 -9.64 14.13 18.34
CA ILE A 135 -9.90 14.87 17.09
C ILE A 135 -9.67 16.36 17.30
N LEU A 136 -9.14 17.00 16.26
CA LEU A 136 -8.96 18.45 16.16
C LEU A 136 -9.93 18.97 15.11
N LEU A 137 -10.85 19.83 15.54
CA LEU A 137 -11.93 20.38 14.73
C LEU A 137 -11.59 21.78 14.22
N SER A 138 -11.99 22.08 12.98
CA SER A 138 -11.96 23.42 12.39
C SER A 138 -13.08 24.31 12.97
N PRO A 139 -13.03 25.64 12.75
CA PRO A 139 -14.12 26.54 13.15
C PRO A 139 -15.50 26.13 12.60
N GLU A 140 -15.52 25.47 11.44
CA GLU A 140 -16.72 24.96 10.76
C GLU A 140 -17.13 23.55 11.24
N GLY A 141 -16.43 23.00 12.23
CA GLY A 141 -16.72 21.68 12.80
C GLY A 141 -16.21 20.50 11.98
N GLN A 142 -15.31 20.72 11.01
CA GLN A 142 -14.71 19.63 10.23
C GLN A 142 -13.50 19.05 10.98
N ILE A 143 -13.32 17.72 10.94
CA ILE A 143 -12.10 17.10 11.48
C ILE A 143 -10.91 17.49 10.59
N ALA A 144 -9.99 18.25 11.17
CA ALA A 144 -8.79 18.76 10.52
C ALA A 144 -7.56 17.90 10.81
N SER A 145 -7.46 17.35 12.01
CA SER A 145 -6.40 16.43 12.44
C SER A 145 -6.94 15.44 13.46
N PHE A 146 -6.30 14.29 13.61
CA PHE A 146 -6.68 13.28 14.58
C PHE A 146 -5.43 12.52 15.08
N CYS A 147 -5.56 11.95 16.27
CA CYS A 147 -4.55 11.15 16.94
C CYS A 147 -5.25 10.25 17.95
N THR A 148 -5.21 8.94 17.73
CA THR A 148 -5.56 7.98 18.78
C THR A 148 -4.30 7.69 19.59
N VAL A 149 -4.43 7.64 20.91
CA VAL A 149 -3.33 7.31 21.82
C VAL A 149 -3.66 6.01 22.54
N TRP A 150 -2.83 4.99 22.32
CA TRP A 150 -2.88 3.73 23.05
C TRP A 150 -2.02 3.87 24.30
N LEU A 151 -2.58 3.63 25.48
CA LEU A 151 -1.86 3.78 26.75
C LEU A 151 -1.73 2.43 27.46
N ASP A 152 -0.53 1.87 27.41
CA ASP A 152 -0.14 0.72 28.20
C ASP A 152 0.23 1.18 29.62
N ARG A 153 -0.68 0.92 30.56
CA ARG A 153 -0.53 1.30 31.97
C ARG A 153 0.44 0.40 32.72
N GLU A 154 0.63 -0.85 32.27
CA GLU A 154 1.51 -1.81 32.92
C GLU A 154 2.97 -1.45 32.65
N ASN A 155 3.30 -1.14 31.39
CA ASN A 155 4.64 -0.74 30.98
C ASN A 155 4.90 0.77 31.09
N ASN A 156 3.84 1.54 31.40
CA ASN A 156 3.83 2.99 31.49
C ASN A 156 4.34 3.68 30.20
N VAL A 157 3.83 3.23 29.06
CA VAL A 157 4.19 3.74 27.73
C VAL A 157 2.92 4.01 26.94
N ALA A 158 2.93 5.07 26.14
CA ALA A 158 1.86 5.36 25.20
C ALA A 158 2.35 5.30 23.76
N GLU A 159 1.47 4.98 22.82
CA GLU A 159 1.74 4.99 21.39
C GLU A 159 0.75 5.90 20.66
N PHE A 160 1.27 6.74 19.76
CA PHE A 160 0.45 7.58 18.89
C PHE A 160 0.16 6.84 17.58
N GLU A 161 -1.04 6.27 17.45
CA GLU A 161 -1.45 5.60 16.21
C GLU A 161 -2.98 5.48 16.11
N PRO A 162 -3.61 5.87 14.98
CA PRO A 162 -3.02 6.57 13.86
C PRO A 162 -2.88 8.08 14.14
N VAL A 163 -1.94 8.75 13.45
CA VAL A 163 -1.75 10.20 13.50
C VAL A 163 -1.91 10.82 12.12
N GLY A 164 -2.83 11.76 11.96
CA GLY A 164 -3.10 12.34 10.65
C GLY A 164 -3.57 13.79 10.67
N THR A 165 -3.21 14.53 9.63
CA THR A 165 -3.79 15.85 9.31
C THR A 165 -4.39 15.79 7.89
N VAL A 166 -5.69 16.08 7.79
CA VAL A 166 -6.46 16.02 6.55
C VAL A 166 -5.85 16.99 5.51
N PRO A 167 -5.70 16.60 4.22
CA PRO A 167 -4.92 17.35 3.22
C PRO A 167 -5.16 18.86 3.16
N VAL A 168 -6.42 19.30 3.17
CA VAL A 168 -6.78 20.73 3.06
C VAL A 168 -6.39 21.58 4.28
N PHE A 169 -6.09 20.93 5.41
CA PHE A 169 -5.68 21.54 6.68
C PHE A 169 -4.18 21.41 6.97
N ARG A 170 -3.39 20.79 6.08
CA ARG A 170 -1.94 20.61 6.25
C ARG A 170 -1.19 21.96 6.20
N GLN A 171 0.06 21.95 6.69
CA GLN A 171 0.94 23.11 6.74
C GLN A 171 0.44 24.28 7.61
N ARG A 172 -0.39 23.99 8.62
CA ARG A 172 -0.93 24.97 9.59
C ARG A 172 -0.54 24.69 11.04
N GLY A 173 0.41 23.79 11.29
CA GLY A 173 0.85 23.40 12.63
C GLY A 173 -0.11 22.50 13.43
N LEU A 174 -1.25 22.09 12.84
CA LEU A 174 -2.33 21.41 13.56
C LEU A 174 -1.93 20.04 14.12
N GLY A 175 -1.22 19.20 13.35
CA GLY A 175 -0.75 17.90 13.83
C GLY A 175 0.22 18.05 15.01
N THR A 176 1.12 19.03 14.95
CA THR A 176 2.06 19.32 16.06
C THR A 176 1.30 19.77 17.30
N ALA A 177 0.36 20.70 17.15
CA ALA A 177 -0.48 21.17 18.26
C ALA A 177 -1.27 20.03 18.91
N LEU A 178 -1.81 19.11 18.09
CA LEU A 178 -2.53 17.93 18.56
C LEU A 178 -1.62 16.99 19.36
N LEU A 179 -0.43 16.64 18.85
CA LEU A 179 0.51 15.77 19.55
C LEU A 179 1.05 16.40 20.84
N VAL A 180 1.25 17.71 20.88
CA VAL A 180 1.62 18.42 22.12
C VAL A 180 0.48 18.37 23.13
N LYS A 181 -0.77 18.57 22.71
CA LYS A 181 -1.96 18.44 23.56
C LYS A 181 -2.08 17.00 24.11
N ALA A 182 -1.90 15.99 23.26
CA ALA A 182 -1.89 14.58 23.66
C ALA A 182 -0.77 14.28 24.67
N SER A 183 0.44 14.77 24.41
CA SER A 183 1.59 14.65 25.32
C SER A 183 1.31 15.26 26.69
N ASN A 184 0.64 16.42 26.76
CA ASN A 184 0.27 17.04 28.03
C ASN A 184 -0.77 16.20 28.80
N ARG A 185 -1.77 15.62 28.12
CA ARG A 185 -2.72 14.70 28.76
C ARG A 185 -2.02 13.45 29.31
N LEU A 186 -1.05 12.92 28.56
CA LEU A 186 -0.22 11.80 29.00
C LEU A 186 0.63 12.15 30.24
N ARG A 187 1.19 13.36 30.32
CA ARG A 187 1.87 13.85 31.54
C ARG A 187 0.95 13.90 32.75
N GLU A 188 -0.26 14.44 32.56
CA GLU A 188 -1.28 14.49 33.61
C GLU A 188 -1.68 13.08 34.07
N ALA A 189 -1.68 12.11 33.16
CA ALA A 189 -1.92 10.70 33.44
C ALA A 189 -0.70 9.95 34.02
N GLY A 190 0.43 10.63 34.27
CA GLY A 190 1.65 10.00 34.81
C GLY A 190 2.39 9.09 33.81
N CYS A 191 2.12 9.24 32.52
CA CYS A 191 2.78 8.45 31.48
C CYS A 191 4.28 8.75 31.43
N ARG A 192 5.13 7.72 31.35
CA ARG A 192 6.59 7.90 31.32
C ARG A 192 7.10 8.34 29.94
N THR A 193 6.63 7.69 28.88
CA THR A 193 7.12 7.92 27.51
C THR A 193 6.00 7.73 26.49
N ALA A 194 5.96 8.57 25.46
CA ALA A 194 5.15 8.36 24.26
C ALA A 194 6.03 7.89 23.09
N THR A 195 5.52 6.97 22.27
CA THR A 195 6.19 6.42 21.10
C THR A 195 5.39 6.67 19.83
N VAL A 196 6.08 6.63 18.68
CA VAL A 196 5.45 6.55 17.37
C VAL A 196 6.40 5.87 16.39
N TYR A 197 5.85 5.07 15.50
CA TYR A 197 6.56 4.53 14.34
C TYR A 197 6.19 5.31 13.09
N SER A 198 7.15 5.44 12.18
CA SER A 198 6.87 5.97 10.85
C SER A 198 7.83 5.43 9.82
N TRP A 199 7.37 5.36 8.57
CA TRP A 199 8.22 4.95 7.47
C TRP A 199 9.37 5.95 7.24
N SER A 200 10.57 5.46 6.92
CA SER A 200 11.76 6.28 6.68
C SER A 200 11.52 7.32 5.59
N GLU A 201 10.79 6.96 4.53
CA GLU A 201 10.50 7.86 3.40
C GLU A 201 9.31 8.79 3.62
N SER A 202 8.60 8.67 4.76
CA SER A 202 7.49 9.57 5.11
C SER A 202 7.97 10.94 5.58
N THR A 203 8.57 11.73 4.69
CA THR A 203 9.24 13.01 5.03
C THR A 203 8.34 13.98 5.80
N ALA A 204 7.05 14.07 5.46
CA ALA A 204 6.10 14.95 6.14
C ALA A 204 5.81 14.49 7.58
N ALA A 205 5.58 13.18 7.79
CA ALA A 205 5.35 12.62 9.12
C ALA A 205 6.62 12.73 9.98
N ASN A 206 7.79 12.45 9.38
CA ASN A 206 9.08 12.60 10.05
C ASN A 206 9.30 14.04 10.56
N ARG A 207 9.00 15.06 9.74
CA ARG A 207 9.06 16.46 10.17
C ARG A 207 8.04 16.80 11.26
N LEU A 208 6.82 16.25 11.16
CA LEU A 208 5.78 16.42 12.18
C LEU A 208 6.26 15.91 13.55
N TYR A 209 6.78 14.69 13.61
CA TYR A 209 7.21 14.08 14.86
C TYR A 209 8.41 14.80 15.49
N VAL A 210 9.39 15.21 14.66
CA VAL A 210 10.50 16.06 15.14
C VAL A 210 9.96 17.39 15.69
N GLY A 211 9.06 18.05 14.97
CA GLY A 211 8.45 19.31 15.41
C GLY A 211 7.58 19.18 16.67
N ALA A 212 7.06 17.99 16.95
CA ALA A 212 6.34 17.66 18.18
C ALA A 212 7.26 17.16 19.32
N GLY A 213 8.58 17.20 19.13
CA GLY A 213 9.58 16.84 20.15
C GLY A 213 9.79 15.34 20.34
N LEU A 214 9.44 14.51 19.35
CA LEU A 214 9.78 13.08 19.35
C LEU A 214 11.16 12.86 18.72
N GLU A 215 12.02 12.14 19.44
CA GLU A 215 13.41 11.87 19.06
C GLU A 215 13.55 10.46 18.50
N VAL A 216 14.44 10.27 17.53
CA VAL A 216 14.75 8.93 17.01
C VAL A 216 15.45 8.11 18.09
N ARG A 217 14.92 6.92 18.36
CA ARG A 217 15.51 5.97 19.32
C ARG A 217 16.03 4.71 18.66
N ASP A 218 15.33 4.22 17.65
CA ASP A 218 15.65 2.93 17.04
C ASP A 218 15.08 2.84 15.63
N LYS A 219 15.43 1.75 14.93
CA LYS A 219 14.90 1.39 13.62
C LYS A 219 14.34 -0.02 13.69
N ALA A 220 13.15 -0.24 13.18
CA ALA A 220 12.66 -1.58 12.90
C ALA A 220 12.94 -1.91 11.43
N LEU A 221 13.79 -2.91 11.23
CA LEU A 221 14.27 -3.38 9.94
C LEU A 221 13.48 -4.64 9.57
N ARG A 222 13.05 -4.77 8.31
CA ARG A 222 12.48 -6.01 7.78
C ARG A 222 13.51 -6.64 6.85
N LEU A 223 14.26 -7.62 7.35
CA LEU A 223 15.30 -8.30 6.59
C LEU A 223 14.69 -9.47 5.80
N ALA A 224 15.19 -9.75 4.60
CA ALA A 224 14.80 -10.90 3.78
C ALA A 224 16.05 -11.59 3.18
N MET A 225 15.96 -12.82 2.66
CA MET A 225 17.08 -13.60 2.13
C MET A 225 17.79 -12.95 0.92
N ALA A 226 19.10 -12.86 0.88
CA ALA A 226 19.90 -12.34 -0.24
C ALA A 226 19.84 -13.31 -1.43
N GLY A 227 19.36 -12.81 -2.57
CA GLY A 227 18.96 -13.63 -3.72
C GLY A 227 17.45 -13.71 -3.89
N GLU A 228 16.68 -13.52 -2.81
CA GLU A 228 15.25 -13.16 -2.83
C GLU A 228 15.06 -11.65 -2.56
N LEU A 229 16.05 -11.01 -1.93
CA LEU A 229 16.36 -9.60 -2.01
C LEU A 229 16.97 -9.33 -3.37
N SER A 230 16.11 -9.13 -4.35
CA SER A 230 16.46 -8.32 -5.50
C SER A 230 16.63 -6.86 -5.03
N THR A 231 17.86 -6.44 -4.75
CA THR A 231 18.24 -5.04 -5.04
C THR A 231 18.40 -4.90 -6.56
N PRO A 232 17.91 -3.80 -7.14
CA PRO A 232 17.38 -3.74 -8.50
C PRO A 232 18.47 -4.05 -9.55
N GLY A 233 18.40 -5.26 -10.09
CA GLY A 233 19.08 -5.59 -11.34
C GLY A 233 18.44 -4.80 -12.47
N SER A 234 19.26 -4.02 -13.16
CA SER A 234 18.94 -3.34 -14.42
C SER A 234 18.02 -4.17 -15.34
N PRO A 235 16.93 -3.59 -15.86
CA PRO A 235 15.89 -4.28 -16.62
C PRO A 235 16.35 -4.57 -18.06
N ALA A 236 17.12 -5.64 -18.26
CA ALA A 236 17.56 -6.04 -19.59
C ALA A 236 17.26 -7.51 -19.97
N SER A 237 16.52 -8.28 -19.17
CA SER A 237 16.26 -9.69 -19.54
C SER A 237 14.85 -10.23 -19.37
N LEU A 238 13.87 -9.45 -18.91
CA LEU A 238 12.49 -9.94 -18.74
C LEU A 238 11.66 -9.94 -20.03
N PHE A 239 12.10 -9.26 -21.10
CA PHE A 239 11.41 -9.27 -22.39
C PHE A 239 11.91 -10.31 -23.40
N ARG A 240 13.06 -10.94 -23.17
CA ARG A 240 13.64 -11.87 -24.18
C ARG A 240 12.92 -13.21 -24.26
N THR A 241 12.08 -13.56 -23.28
CA THR A 241 11.33 -14.83 -23.25
C THR A 241 9.88 -14.68 -23.74
N ILE A 242 9.37 -13.46 -23.93
CA ILE A 242 8.00 -13.22 -24.42
C ILE A 242 7.92 -13.22 -25.96
N SER A 243 9.06 -13.17 -26.66
CA SER A 243 9.13 -13.13 -28.13
C SER A 243 9.29 -14.49 -28.83
N THR A 244 9.25 -15.63 -28.14
CA THR A 244 9.56 -16.91 -28.80
C THR A 244 8.49 -18.00 -28.79
N ASP A 245 7.26 -17.75 -28.31
CA ASP A 245 6.23 -18.82 -28.34
C ASP A 245 4.91 -18.50 -29.07
N SER A 246 4.84 -17.37 -29.75
CA SER A 246 3.87 -17.18 -30.83
C SER A 246 4.35 -16.02 -31.70
N GLY A 247 4.43 -16.19 -33.02
CA GLY A 247 4.98 -15.20 -33.96
C GLY A 247 4.16 -13.90 -34.11
N ALA A 248 3.57 -13.38 -33.04
CA ALA A 248 2.86 -12.11 -33.02
C ALA A 248 3.81 -10.98 -32.60
N SER A 249 4.18 -10.13 -33.56
CA SER A 249 4.86 -8.85 -33.30
C SER A 249 4.03 -8.01 -32.34
N THR A 250 4.63 -7.46 -31.28
CA THR A 250 3.98 -6.47 -30.42
C THR A 250 3.72 -5.19 -31.23
N MET A 251 2.52 -4.60 -31.15
CA MET A 251 2.23 -3.29 -31.80
C MET A 251 2.64 -2.11 -30.90
N VAL A 252 3.10 -2.41 -29.68
CA VAL A 252 3.71 -1.47 -28.74
C VAL A 252 5.21 -1.37 -29.00
N SER A 253 5.74 -0.14 -29.09
CA SER A 253 7.16 0.10 -29.30
C SER A 253 7.99 -0.25 -28.06
N GLU A 254 9.22 -0.72 -28.26
CA GLU A 254 10.18 -0.97 -27.17
C GLU A 254 10.41 0.28 -26.31
N ASP A 255 10.39 1.47 -26.92
CA ASP A 255 10.57 2.73 -26.21
C ASP A 255 9.39 3.04 -25.28
N LEU A 256 8.14 2.73 -25.69
CA LEU A 256 6.98 2.87 -24.82
C LEU A 256 7.09 1.94 -23.61
N ILE A 257 7.50 0.68 -23.82
CA ILE A 257 7.69 -0.30 -22.74
C ILE A 257 8.71 0.24 -21.74
N LYS A 258 9.88 0.71 -22.21
CA LYS A 258 10.91 1.27 -21.33
C LYS A 258 10.42 2.46 -20.52
N ILE A 259 9.66 3.37 -21.13
CA ILE A 259 9.11 4.54 -20.44
C ILE A 259 8.12 4.11 -19.35
N VAL A 260 7.26 3.13 -19.64
CA VAL A 260 6.31 2.57 -18.68
C VAL A 260 7.06 1.91 -17.52
N GLU A 261 8.06 1.06 -17.81
CA GLU A 261 8.85 0.35 -16.80
C GLU A 261 9.63 1.30 -15.89
N GLN A 262 10.29 2.32 -16.47
CA GLN A 262 11.06 3.31 -15.73
C GLN A 262 10.17 4.22 -14.87
N GLY A 263 8.94 4.48 -15.33
CA GLY A 263 7.97 5.29 -14.61
C GLY A 263 7.13 4.52 -13.59
N PHE A 264 7.21 3.19 -13.57
CA PHE A 264 6.40 2.37 -12.68
C PHE A 264 6.94 2.43 -11.25
N ALA A 265 6.12 2.95 -10.33
CA ALA A 265 6.53 3.17 -8.95
C ALA A 265 6.58 1.89 -8.10
N LEU A 266 5.99 0.80 -8.59
CA LEU A 266 5.96 -0.50 -7.91
C LEU A 266 6.97 -1.47 -8.51
N ARG A 267 7.08 -2.64 -7.89
CA ARG A 267 7.93 -3.70 -8.40
C ARG A 267 7.37 -4.28 -9.71
N LEU A 268 8.21 -4.37 -10.74
CA LEU A 268 7.85 -4.99 -12.03
C LEU A 268 7.53 -6.48 -11.91
N ASP A 269 8.01 -7.18 -10.88
CA ASP A 269 7.63 -8.56 -10.57
C ASP A 269 6.49 -8.67 -9.54
N GLY A 270 5.88 -7.54 -9.16
CA GLY A 270 4.75 -7.47 -8.24
C GLY A 270 3.41 -7.88 -8.89
N ILE A 271 2.35 -7.90 -8.08
CA ILE A 271 1.01 -8.38 -8.49
C ILE A 271 0.32 -7.51 -9.55
N HIS A 272 0.76 -6.25 -9.72
CA HIS A 272 0.36 -5.34 -10.79
C HIS A 272 1.51 -5.03 -11.78
N GLY A 273 2.58 -5.85 -11.76
CA GLY A 273 3.77 -5.67 -12.59
C GLY A 273 3.68 -6.29 -13.98
N ALA A 274 4.83 -6.49 -14.63
CA ALA A 274 4.95 -6.91 -16.03
C ALA A 274 4.21 -8.22 -16.36
N ALA A 275 4.19 -9.19 -15.44
CA ALA A 275 3.46 -10.44 -15.63
C ALA A 275 1.94 -10.22 -15.72
N HIS A 276 1.39 -9.31 -14.90
CA HIS A 276 -0.01 -8.91 -14.97
C HIS A 276 -0.31 -8.21 -16.31
N TRP A 277 0.51 -7.23 -16.71
CA TRP A 277 0.33 -6.55 -18.00
C TRP A 277 0.36 -7.51 -19.19
N ALA A 278 1.26 -8.50 -19.17
CA ALA A 278 1.34 -9.54 -20.20
C ALA A 278 0.09 -10.44 -20.23
N ARG A 279 -0.45 -10.83 -19.07
CA ARG A 279 -1.69 -11.63 -19.02
C ARG A 279 -2.91 -10.82 -19.45
N VAL A 280 -3.03 -9.55 -19.03
CA VAL A 280 -4.08 -8.64 -19.52
C VAL A 280 -4.00 -8.48 -21.04
N ARG A 281 -2.80 -8.31 -21.60
CA ARG A 281 -2.60 -8.28 -23.06
C ARG A 281 -3.10 -9.57 -23.72
N ASN A 282 -2.69 -10.73 -23.22
CA ASN A 282 -3.06 -12.02 -23.80
C ASN A 282 -4.56 -12.29 -23.72
N ASN A 283 -5.18 -11.99 -22.57
CA ASN A 283 -6.64 -12.06 -22.39
C ASN A 283 -7.35 -11.14 -23.40
N GLY A 284 -6.90 -9.89 -23.49
CA GLY A 284 -7.51 -8.89 -24.34
C GLY A 284 -7.41 -9.20 -25.83
N LEU A 285 -6.24 -9.64 -26.32
CA LEU A 285 -6.06 -10.00 -27.73
C LEU A 285 -6.93 -11.20 -28.12
N ARG A 286 -7.02 -12.21 -27.25
CA ARG A 286 -7.90 -13.36 -27.44
C ARG A 286 -9.37 -12.94 -27.50
N LEU A 287 -9.79 -12.03 -26.62
CA LEU A 287 -11.16 -11.49 -26.65
C LEU A 287 -11.41 -10.67 -27.92
N ALA A 288 -10.45 -9.85 -28.36
CA ALA A 288 -10.58 -9.00 -29.53
C ALA A 288 -10.88 -9.79 -30.82
N GLU A 289 -10.34 -11.00 -30.97
CA GLU A 289 -10.66 -11.93 -32.08
C GLU A 289 -12.16 -12.25 -32.19
N HIS A 290 -12.87 -12.21 -31.07
CA HIS A 290 -14.29 -12.59 -30.96
C HIS A 290 -15.20 -11.38 -30.82
N THR A 291 -14.75 -10.30 -30.18
CA THR A 291 -15.55 -9.10 -29.92
C THR A 291 -15.47 -8.06 -31.03
N GLY A 292 -14.44 -8.11 -31.88
CA GLY A 292 -14.16 -7.07 -32.86
C GLY A 292 -13.54 -5.80 -32.26
N ALA A 293 -13.09 -5.86 -31.01
CA ALA A 293 -12.39 -4.75 -30.36
C ALA A 293 -11.11 -4.37 -31.09
N ASN A 294 -10.75 -3.08 -31.05
CA ASN A 294 -9.50 -2.61 -31.66
C ASN A 294 -8.28 -3.16 -30.87
N PRO A 295 -7.46 -4.07 -31.45
CA PRO A 295 -6.40 -4.74 -30.71
C PRO A 295 -5.26 -3.78 -30.32
N LYS A 296 -5.09 -2.66 -31.03
CA LYS A 296 -4.08 -1.63 -30.70
C LYS A 296 -4.42 -0.91 -29.39
N VAL A 297 -5.70 -0.60 -29.17
CA VAL A 297 -6.16 0.02 -27.91
C VAL A 297 -6.05 -0.97 -26.77
N VAL A 298 -6.43 -2.23 -26.99
CA VAL A 298 -6.35 -3.29 -25.98
C VAL A 298 -4.92 -3.55 -25.52
N GLU A 299 -3.97 -3.60 -26.47
CA GLU A 299 -2.55 -3.80 -26.13
C GLU A 299 -2.00 -2.59 -25.36
N LEU A 300 -2.28 -1.36 -25.79
CA LEU A 300 -1.88 -0.15 -25.07
C LEU A 300 -2.48 -0.07 -23.66
N PHE A 301 -3.75 -0.43 -23.50
CA PHE A 301 -4.41 -0.51 -22.20
C PHE A 301 -3.68 -1.47 -21.26
N ALA A 302 -3.31 -2.65 -21.75
CA ALA A 302 -2.65 -3.67 -20.94
C ALA A 302 -1.37 -3.17 -20.26
N PHE A 303 -0.56 -2.36 -20.95
CA PHE A 303 0.67 -1.78 -20.39
C PHE A 303 0.44 -0.49 -19.58
N LEU A 304 -0.66 0.24 -19.83
CA LEU A 304 -0.85 1.58 -19.24
C LEU A 304 -1.77 1.60 -18.01
N HIS A 305 -2.83 0.79 -17.96
CA HIS A 305 -3.94 0.96 -17.00
C HIS A 305 -3.51 0.96 -15.52
N ASP A 306 -2.54 0.11 -15.18
CA ASP A 306 -1.97 -0.02 -13.84
C ASP A 306 -0.57 0.61 -13.69
N SER A 307 0.02 1.12 -14.78
CA SER A 307 1.39 1.68 -14.78
C SER A 307 1.57 2.90 -13.88
N GLN A 308 0.49 3.54 -13.46
CA GLN A 308 0.51 4.74 -12.62
C GLN A 308 0.03 4.46 -11.20
N ARG A 309 0.09 3.20 -10.76
CA ARG A 309 -0.14 2.84 -9.37
C ARG A 309 0.96 3.38 -8.46
N LEU A 310 0.55 3.80 -7.27
CA LEU A 310 1.44 4.22 -6.18
C LEU A 310 1.52 3.17 -5.07
N ASN A 311 0.60 2.19 -5.05
CA ASN A 311 0.66 1.01 -4.19
C ASN A 311 -0.15 -0.18 -4.78
N ASP A 312 0.13 -1.39 -4.31
CA ASP A 312 -0.55 -2.64 -4.71
C ASP A 312 -1.93 -2.84 -4.04
N GLY A 313 -2.27 -2.01 -3.06
CA GLY A 313 -3.53 -2.07 -2.31
C GLY A 313 -4.56 -1.08 -2.84
N HIS A 314 -4.99 -0.17 -1.97
CA HIS A 314 -6.02 0.82 -2.29
C HIS A 314 -5.41 2.06 -2.97
N ASP A 315 -5.72 2.24 -4.25
CA ASP A 315 -5.25 3.37 -5.04
C ASP A 315 -6.32 3.88 -6.02
N PRO A 316 -7.45 4.42 -5.55
CA PRO A 316 -8.65 4.65 -6.38
C PRO A 316 -8.47 5.69 -7.51
N ARG A 317 -7.30 6.30 -7.61
CA ARG A 317 -6.97 7.30 -8.65
C ARG A 317 -5.93 6.79 -9.65
N HIS A 318 -5.46 5.55 -9.55
CA HIS A 318 -4.48 4.99 -10.51
C HIS A 318 -5.03 5.00 -11.93
N GLY A 319 -6.29 4.64 -12.15
CA GLY A 319 -6.92 4.72 -13.46
C GLY A 319 -6.88 6.15 -14.05
N ALA A 320 -7.29 7.15 -13.27
CA ALA A 320 -7.24 8.56 -13.72
C ALA A 320 -5.80 9.03 -14.00
N ARG A 321 -4.82 8.59 -13.22
CA ARG A 321 -3.40 8.89 -13.47
C ARG A 321 -2.89 8.17 -14.71
N ALA A 322 -3.26 6.92 -14.93
CA ALA A 322 -2.95 6.16 -16.14
C ALA A 322 -3.52 6.86 -17.39
N ALA A 323 -4.76 7.36 -17.32
CA ALA A 323 -5.36 8.15 -18.39
C ALA A 323 -4.62 9.48 -18.64
N GLN A 324 -4.14 10.16 -17.59
CA GLN A 324 -3.31 11.37 -17.72
C GLN A 324 -1.91 11.07 -18.27
N PHE A 325 -1.31 9.96 -17.86
CA PHE A 325 -0.02 9.51 -18.36
C PHE A 325 -0.12 9.15 -19.84
N ALA A 326 -1.17 8.43 -20.27
CA ALA A 326 -1.47 8.20 -21.68
C ALA A 326 -1.60 9.53 -22.46
N ALA A 327 -2.23 10.56 -21.88
CA ALA A 327 -2.29 11.90 -22.48
C ALA A 327 -0.93 12.56 -22.65
N SER A 328 -0.01 12.40 -21.69
CA SER A 328 1.36 12.91 -21.84
C SER A 328 2.15 12.23 -22.96
N LEU A 329 1.78 10.99 -23.32
CA LEU A 329 2.43 10.19 -24.36
C LEU A 329 1.76 10.30 -25.73
N ARG A 330 0.62 11.00 -25.82
CA ARG A 330 -0.25 11.07 -27.02
C ARG A 330 0.50 11.42 -28.30
N SER A 331 1.33 12.46 -28.26
CA SER A 331 1.97 13.00 -29.46
C SER A 331 3.31 12.34 -29.81
N SER A 332 3.81 11.43 -28.97
CA SER A 332 5.17 10.88 -29.09
C SER A 332 5.21 9.36 -29.19
N HIS A 333 4.38 8.64 -28.43
CA HIS A 333 4.47 7.17 -28.33
C HIS A 333 3.14 6.45 -28.60
N LEU A 334 2.03 7.19 -28.77
CA LEU A 334 0.69 6.62 -28.98
C LEU A 334 0.10 7.00 -30.33
N ASP A 335 0.34 6.14 -31.32
CA ASP A 335 -0.24 6.26 -32.65
C ASP A 335 -1.69 5.73 -32.69
N LEU A 336 -2.65 6.55 -32.24
CA LEU A 336 -4.09 6.24 -32.28
C LEU A 336 -4.87 7.32 -33.03
N SER A 337 -6.05 6.96 -33.55
CA SER A 337 -7.05 7.97 -33.93
C SER A 337 -7.54 8.70 -32.69
N ASP A 338 -8.13 9.90 -32.81
CA ASP A 338 -8.66 10.62 -31.64
C ASP A 338 -9.75 9.81 -30.92
N GLY A 339 -10.60 9.12 -31.68
CA GLY A 339 -11.63 8.26 -31.12
C GLY A 339 -11.07 7.04 -30.39
N ASP A 340 -10.01 6.41 -30.89
CA ASP A 340 -9.35 5.29 -30.21
C ASP A 340 -8.57 5.75 -28.99
N PHE A 341 -7.98 6.93 -29.05
CA PHE A 341 -7.26 7.52 -27.94
C PHE A 341 -8.19 7.84 -26.76
N GLU A 342 -9.37 8.41 -27.03
CA GLU A 342 -10.36 8.64 -25.97
C GLU A 342 -10.91 7.33 -25.40
N ARG A 343 -11.06 6.27 -26.22
CA ARG A 343 -11.36 4.92 -25.72
C ARG A 343 -10.28 4.39 -24.77
N LEU A 344 -9.00 4.54 -25.14
CA LEU A 344 -7.88 4.14 -24.28
C LEU A 344 -7.89 4.89 -22.94
N ARG A 345 -8.06 6.21 -22.97
CA ARG A 345 -8.12 7.03 -21.76
C ARG A 345 -9.30 6.65 -20.87
N PHE A 346 -10.49 6.51 -21.46
CA PHE A 346 -11.69 6.12 -20.74
C PHE A 346 -11.57 4.71 -20.16
N ALA A 347 -11.00 3.76 -20.91
CA ALA A 347 -10.72 2.42 -20.41
C ALA A 347 -9.79 2.46 -19.20
N CYS A 348 -8.67 3.17 -19.29
CA CYS A 348 -7.74 3.33 -18.17
C CYS A 348 -8.39 4.02 -16.96
N GLU A 349 -9.15 5.10 -17.17
CA GLU A 349 -9.72 5.88 -16.08
C GLU A 349 -10.71 5.09 -15.21
N PHE A 350 -11.55 4.27 -15.84
CA PHE A 350 -12.71 3.66 -15.19
C PHE A 350 -12.63 2.14 -15.01
N HIS A 351 -11.49 1.51 -15.26
CA HIS A 351 -11.39 0.04 -15.23
C HIS A 351 -11.73 -0.60 -13.86
N THR A 352 -11.52 0.14 -12.76
CA THR A 352 -11.84 -0.33 -11.40
C THR A 352 -13.23 0.04 -10.90
N ASP A 353 -14.02 0.81 -11.65
CA ASP A 353 -15.29 1.38 -11.18
C ASP A 353 -16.47 0.38 -11.24
N GLY A 354 -16.20 -0.84 -11.71
CA GLY A 354 -17.21 -1.89 -11.83
C GLY A 354 -18.23 -1.68 -12.94
N LEU A 355 -17.99 -0.71 -13.84
CA LEU A 355 -18.83 -0.47 -15.01
C LEU A 355 -18.82 -1.68 -15.95
N ILE A 356 -19.97 -1.95 -16.58
CA ILE A 356 -20.10 -3.06 -17.54
C ILE A 356 -20.57 -2.62 -18.94
N GLU A 357 -20.98 -1.36 -19.08
CA GLU A 357 -21.48 -0.79 -20.35
C GLU A 357 -20.49 0.26 -20.87
N ALA A 358 -20.03 0.09 -22.11
CA ALA A 358 -19.19 1.02 -22.86
C ALA A 358 -19.09 0.56 -24.33
N ASP A 359 -18.28 1.26 -25.13
CA ASP A 359 -17.81 0.75 -26.43
C ASP A 359 -17.16 -0.63 -26.28
N VAL A 360 -17.33 -1.51 -27.28
CA VAL A 360 -16.85 -2.90 -27.23
C VAL A 360 -15.34 -3.02 -26.99
N THR A 361 -14.55 -2.05 -27.44
CA THR A 361 -13.11 -2.01 -27.20
C THR A 361 -12.81 -1.73 -25.73
N VAL A 362 -13.51 -0.78 -25.11
CA VAL A 362 -13.39 -0.46 -23.69
C VAL A 362 -13.83 -1.64 -22.82
N GLN A 363 -14.97 -2.24 -23.17
CA GLN A 363 -15.47 -3.45 -22.50
C GLN A 363 -14.45 -4.59 -22.55
N THR A 364 -13.82 -4.79 -23.71
CA THR A 364 -12.77 -5.81 -23.88
C THR A 364 -11.54 -5.53 -23.01
N CYS A 365 -11.15 -4.26 -22.86
CA CYS A 365 -10.06 -3.86 -21.95
C CYS A 365 -10.40 -4.22 -20.50
N TRP A 366 -11.58 -3.86 -20.02
CA TRP A 366 -12.01 -4.16 -18.65
C TRP A 366 -12.15 -5.66 -18.39
N ASP A 367 -12.67 -6.42 -19.36
CA ASP A 367 -12.74 -7.87 -19.26
C ASP A 367 -11.36 -8.50 -19.21
N ALA A 368 -10.41 -8.00 -19.98
CA ALA A 368 -9.04 -8.49 -20.01
C ALA A 368 -8.35 -8.39 -18.64
N ASP A 369 -8.54 -7.27 -17.94
CA ASP A 369 -8.07 -7.05 -16.56
C ASP A 369 -8.83 -7.93 -15.55
N ARG A 370 -10.18 -7.94 -15.61
CA ARG A 370 -11.01 -8.74 -14.70
C ARG A 370 -10.78 -10.24 -14.82
N LEU A 371 -10.44 -10.74 -16.00
CA LEU A 371 -10.09 -12.14 -16.21
C LEU A 371 -8.77 -12.53 -15.51
N ASP A 372 -7.87 -11.56 -15.25
CA ASP A 372 -6.62 -11.79 -14.52
C ASP A 372 -6.77 -11.70 -13.00
N LEU A 373 -8.00 -11.58 -12.47
CA LEU A 373 -8.27 -11.56 -11.03
C LEU A 373 -7.87 -12.86 -10.31
N GLY A 374 -7.70 -13.96 -11.07
CA GLY A 374 -7.18 -15.21 -10.55
C GLY A 374 -5.82 -15.07 -9.85
N ARG A 375 -5.02 -14.08 -10.27
CA ARG A 375 -3.68 -13.79 -9.73
C ARG A 375 -3.71 -13.44 -8.24
N ILE A 376 -4.82 -12.87 -7.79
CA ILE A 376 -5.06 -12.48 -6.39
C ILE A 376 -6.10 -13.41 -5.72
N GLY A 377 -6.30 -14.61 -6.27
CA GLY A 377 -7.17 -15.63 -5.69
C GLY A 377 -8.68 -15.42 -5.93
N ILE A 378 -9.06 -14.50 -6.82
CA ILE A 378 -10.46 -14.18 -7.10
C ILE A 378 -10.90 -14.86 -8.40
N LYS A 379 -11.97 -15.68 -8.32
CA LYS A 379 -12.62 -16.23 -9.52
C LYS A 379 -13.49 -15.14 -10.17
N PRO A 380 -13.29 -14.78 -11.46
CA PRO A 380 -14.16 -13.84 -12.16
C PRO A 380 -15.63 -14.29 -12.14
N ASP A 381 -16.54 -13.41 -11.73
CA ASP A 381 -18.00 -13.64 -11.81
C ASP A 381 -18.48 -13.24 -13.22
N PRO A 382 -19.06 -14.16 -14.02
CA PRO A 382 -19.56 -13.85 -15.37
C PRO A 382 -20.51 -12.65 -15.40
N ARG A 383 -21.26 -12.39 -14.32
CA ARG A 383 -22.21 -11.26 -14.25
C ARG A 383 -21.51 -9.89 -14.16
N ARG A 384 -20.21 -9.87 -13.86
CA ARG A 384 -19.38 -8.67 -13.78
C ARG A 384 -18.47 -8.48 -15.00
N LEU A 385 -18.55 -9.40 -15.97
CA LEU A 385 -17.86 -9.27 -17.25
C LEU A 385 -18.78 -8.61 -18.29
N CYS A 386 -18.20 -7.85 -19.19
CA CYS A 386 -18.87 -7.00 -20.15
C CYS A 386 -19.34 -7.77 -21.39
N THR A 387 -18.41 -8.46 -22.05
CA THR A 387 -18.59 -9.06 -23.37
C THR A 387 -19.09 -10.50 -23.29
N TYR A 388 -19.78 -10.96 -24.34
CA TYR A 388 -20.25 -12.35 -24.40
C TYR A 388 -19.09 -13.35 -24.34
N ALA A 389 -17.98 -13.05 -25.05
CA ALA A 389 -16.80 -13.90 -25.12
C ALA A 389 -16.10 -14.05 -23.76
N ALA A 390 -16.04 -12.99 -22.96
CA ALA A 390 -15.46 -13.04 -21.62
C ALA A 390 -16.31 -13.85 -20.63
N ARG A 391 -17.64 -13.85 -20.81
CA ARG A 391 -18.60 -14.58 -19.95
C ARG A 391 -18.58 -16.09 -20.15
N GLU A 392 -17.98 -16.58 -21.24
CA GLU A 392 -17.93 -18.01 -21.51
C GLU A 392 -17.16 -18.75 -20.43
N PRO A 393 -17.70 -19.85 -19.86
CA PRO A 393 -17.00 -20.63 -18.83
C PRO A 393 -15.61 -21.09 -19.29
N ALA A 394 -15.45 -21.46 -20.57
CA ALA A 394 -14.18 -21.88 -21.12
C ALA A 394 -13.12 -20.75 -21.11
N THR A 395 -13.53 -19.51 -21.39
CA THR A 395 -12.64 -18.33 -21.33
C THR A 395 -12.19 -18.05 -19.90
N ILE A 396 -13.11 -18.12 -18.94
CA ILE A 396 -12.80 -17.88 -17.51
C ILE A 396 -11.85 -18.96 -16.98
N GLU A 397 -12.11 -20.25 -17.26
CA GLU A 397 -11.23 -21.34 -16.84
C GLU A 397 -9.85 -21.26 -17.50
N TRP A 398 -9.78 -20.87 -18.78
CA TRP A 398 -8.52 -20.63 -19.47
C TRP A 398 -7.72 -19.50 -18.81
N ALA A 399 -8.33 -18.35 -18.54
CA ALA A 399 -7.66 -17.21 -17.90
C ALA A 399 -7.19 -17.53 -16.47
N LEU A 400 -8.01 -18.26 -15.70
CA LEU A 400 -7.63 -18.74 -14.36
C LEU A 400 -6.41 -19.66 -14.39
N ALA A 401 -6.30 -20.53 -15.40
CA ALA A 401 -5.15 -21.41 -15.56
C ALA A 401 -3.86 -20.64 -15.86
N GLN A 402 -3.95 -19.50 -16.55
CA GLN A 402 -2.81 -18.61 -16.80
C GLN A 402 -2.45 -17.75 -15.59
N SER A 403 -3.43 -17.39 -14.75
CA SER A 403 -3.23 -16.54 -13.57
C SER A 403 -2.58 -17.27 -12.38
N ARG A 404 -2.54 -18.61 -12.41
CA ARG A 404 -1.98 -19.49 -11.36
C ARG A 404 -0.53 -19.94 -11.64
N ARG A 405 0.06 -19.44 -12.72
CA ARG A 405 1.45 -19.62 -13.11
C ARG A 405 2.14 -18.27 -13.00
#